data_AF-A0A398BIU2-F1
#
_entry.id   AF-A0A398BIU2-F1
#
_cell.length_a   1.000
_cell.length_b   1.000
_cell.length_c   1.000
_cell.angle_alpha   90.00
_cell.angle_beta   90.00
_cell.angle_gamma   90.00
#
_symmetry.space_group_name_H-M   'P 1'
#
loop_
_entity.id
_entity.type
_entity.pdbx_description
1 polymer ?
#
loop_
_entity_poly.entity_id
_entity_poly.type
_entity_poly.pdbx_seq_one_letter_code
_entity_poly.pdbx_strand_id
1 'polypeptide(L)' 'MRQNIYAFIEENEDVRNYLRIQPIWYKKLMRNPQHLDQLETEAKYFFKKSIPHRVSKFSEGVQVASMMLHMFQAMNNSGS' A
#
# COMPACT_ATOMS: atom_id res chain seq x y z
N MET A 1 -9.01 17.77 -12.81
CA MET A 1 -7.80 17.96 -11.96
C MET A 1 -6.62 18.22 -12.91
N ARG A 2 -5.69 19.11 -12.55
CA ARG A 2 -4.58 19.52 -13.44
C ARG A 2 -3.59 18.36 -13.66
N GLN A 3 -2.95 18.32 -14.83
CA GLN A 3 -2.02 17.23 -15.21
C GLN A 3 -0.82 17.09 -14.28
N ASN A 4 -0.24 18.21 -13.83
CA ASN A 4 0.89 18.20 -12.90
C ASN A 4 0.57 17.57 -11.53
N ILE A 5 -0.68 17.70 -11.08
CA ILE A 5 -1.16 17.12 -9.82
C ILE A 5 -1.34 15.61 -9.98
N TYR A 6 -1.86 15.19 -11.14
CA TYR A 6 -1.99 13.77 -11.46
C TYR A 6 -0.63 13.07 -11.53
N ALA A 7 0.36 13.68 -12.19
CA ALA A 7 1.71 13.15 -12.25
C ALA A 7 2.31 12.96 -10.85
N PHE A 8 2.19 13.98 -9.99
CA PHE A 8 2.64 13.91 -8.59
C PHE A 8 1.95 12.79 -7.80
N ILE A 9 0.63 12.63 -7.97
CA ILE A 9 -0.14 11.56 -7.30
C ILE A 9 0.31 10.18 -7.77
N GLU A 10 0.58 10.00 -9.08
CA GLU A 10 1.04 8.71 -9.60
C GLU A 10 2.45 8.34 -9.16
N GLU A 11 3.34 9.33 -9.05
CA GLU A 11 4.71 9.15 -8.55
C GLU A 11 4.75 8.82 -7.05
N ASN A 12 3.75 9.26 -6.27
CA ASN A 12 3.68 9.05 -4.83
C ASN A 12 2.62 8.01 -4.43
N GLU A 13 3.06 6.77 -4.21
CA GLU A 13 2.17 5.65 -3.89
C GLU A 13 1.34 5.88 -2.62
N ASP A 14 1.90 6.50 -1.59
CA ASP A 14 1.18 6.77 -0.34
C ASP A 14 0.07 7.79 -0.58
N VAL A 15 0.35 8.86 -1.30
CA VAL A 15 -0.67 9.86 -1.66
C VAL A 15 -1.77 9.20 -2.51
N ARG A 16 -1.42 8.36 -3.48
CA ARG A 16 -2.38 7.62 -4.31
C ARG A 16 -3.26 6.67 -3.49
N ASN A 17 -2.67 5.93 -2.56
CA ASN A 17 -3.40 5.01 -1.69
C ASN A 17 -4.31 5.77 -0.72
N TYR A 18 -3.82 6.87 -0.14
CA TYR A 18 -4.63 7.73 0.72
C TYR A 18 -5.82 8.34 -0.03
N LEU A 19 -5.63 8.78 -1.28
CA LEU A 19 -6.72 9.27 -2.14
C LEU A 19 -7.80 8.23 -2.40
N ARG A 20 -7.44 6.95 -2.54
CA ARG A 20 -8.41 5.85 -2.67
C ARG A 20 -9.21 5.62 -1.39
N ILE A 21 -8.58 5.79 -0.22
CA ILE A 21 -9.22 5.65 1.09
C ILE A 21 -10.13 6.86 1.38
N GLN A 22 -9.69 8.07 1.01
CA GLN A 22 -10.36 9.33 1.30
C GLN A 22 -10.77 10.06 0.01
N PRO A 23 -11.82 9.59 -0.71
CA PRO A 23 -12.20 10.14 -2.00
C PRO A 23 -12.70 11.60 -1.93
N ILE A 24 -12.99 12.12 -0.73
CA ILE A 24 -13.28 13.55 -0.52
C ILE A 24 -12.16 14.47 -1.04
N TRP A 25 -10.92 13.98 -1.03
CA TRP A 25 -9.76 14.72 -1.51
C TRP A 25 -9.78 14.97 -3.02
N TYR A 26 -10.40 14.09 -3.82
CA TYR A 26 -10.63 14.37 -5.24
C TYR A 26 -11.47 15.64 -5.42
N LYS A 27 -12.55 15.78 -4.64
CA LYS A 27 -13.41 16.97 -4.69
C LYS A 27 -12.70 18.21 -4.19
N LYS A 28 -11.90 18.10 -3.11
CA LYS A 28 -11.12 19.23 -2.55
C LYS A 28 -10.06 19.73 -3.54
N LEU A 29 -9.27 18.82 -4.10
CA LEU A 29 -8.23 19.15 -5.09
C LEU A 29 -8.81 19.67 -6.41
N MET A 30 -9.99 19.20 -6.82
CA MET A 30 -10.66 19.74 -8.00
C MET A 30 -11.12 21.19 -7.80
N ARG A 31 -11.55 21.56 -6.58
CA ARG A 31 -11.99 22.92 -6.25
C ARG A 31 -10.83 23.86 -6.00
N ASN A 32 -9.80 23.41 -5.28
CA ASN A 32 -8.60 24.18 -5.05
C ASN A 32 -7.36 23.27 -5.11
N PRO A 33 -6.53 23.42 -6.16
CA PRO A 33 -5.33 22.60 -6.33
C PRO A 33 -4.24 22.86 -5.28
N GLN A 34 -4.30 23.97 -4.53
CA GLN A 34 -3.31 24.30 -3.48
C GLN A 34 -3.38 23.38 -2.26
N HIS A 35 -4.43 22.55 -2.15
CA HIS A 35 -4.54 21.59 -1.05
C HIS A 35 -3.65 20.35 -1.25
N LEU A 36 -2.79 20.31 -2.27
CA LEU A 36 -1.90 19.18 -2.55
C LEU A 36 -0.90 18.93 -1.40
N ASP A 37 -0.27 19.99 -0.88
CA ASP A 37 0.68 19.87 0.24
C ASP A 37 -0.02 19.38 1.51
N GLN A 38 -1.28 19.78 1.68
CA GLN A 38 -2.13 19.38 2.78
C GLN A 38 -2.51 17.90 2.68
N LEU A 39 -2.85 17.43 1.46
CA LEU A 39 -3.08 16.02 1.17
C LEU A 39 -1.83 15.18 1.48
N GLU A 40 -0.66 15.63 1.05
CA GLU A 40 0.59 14.91 1.27
C GLU A 40 0.92 14.79 2.76
N THR A 41 0.73 15.86 3.52
CA THR A 41 0.94 15.87 4.98
C THR A 41 -0.01 14.90 5.69
N GLU A 42 -1.28 14.91 5.31
CA GLU A 42 -2.30 14.01 5.85
C GLU A 42 -2.05 12.55 5.48
N ALA A 43 -1.63 12.27 4.24
CA ALA A 43 -1.24 10.92 3.81
C ALA A 43 -0.04 10.40 4.61
N LYS A 44 1.00 11.22 4.79
CA LYS A 44 2.16 10.89 5.63
C LYS A 44 1.77 10.60 7.06
N TYR A 45 0.90 11.43 7.65
CA TYR A 45 0.44 11.25 9.02
C TYR A 45 -0.43 9.99 9.17
N PHE A 46 -1.35 9.77 8.23
CA PHE A 46 -2.20 8.60 8.18
C PHE A 46 -1.37 7.33 8.12
N PHE A 47 -0.41 7.19 7.20
CA PHE A 47 0.41 5.98 7.05
C PHE A 47 1.48 5.81 8.12
N LYS A 48 2.06 6.88 8.65
CA LYS A 48 2.95 6.80 9.83
C LYS A 48 2.22 6.21 11.04
N LYS A 49 0.92 6.46 11.16
CA LYS A 49 0.07 5.90 12.21
C LYS A 49 -0.55 4.55 11.84
N SER A 50 -0.68 4.26 10.55
CA SER A 50 -1.33 3.05 10.02
C SER A 50 -0.37 2.08 9.33
N ILE A 51 0.76 1.78 9.98
CA ILE A 51 1.62 0.62 9.63
C ILE A 51 1.06 -0.69 10.24
N PRO A 52 -0.01 -1.34 9.72
CA PRO A 52 -0.12 -2.78 9.93
C PRO A 52 -0.23 -3.62 8.65
N HIS A 53 -0.54 -3.04 7.48
CA HIS A 53 -0.99 -3.89 6.37
C HIS A 53 0.11 -4.35 5.38
N ARG A 54 1.15 -3.55 5.13
CA ARG A 54 2.23 -3.97 4.21
C ARG A 54 3.16 -5.05 4.80
N VAL A 55 3.34 -5.08 6.11
CA VAL A 55 4.06 -6.16 6.81
C VAL A 55 3.26 -7.47 6.82
N SER A 56 1.92 -7.40 6.85
CA SER A 56 1.08 -8.61 6.82
C SER A 56 1.24 -9.38 5.50
N LYS A 57 1.26 -8.69 4.35
CA LYS A 57 1.42 -9.36 3.04
C LYS A 57 2.80 -9.98 2.82
N PHE A 58 3.85 -9.45 3.46
CA PHE A 58 5.16 -10.11 3.45
C PHE A 58 5.14 -11.44 4.22
N SER A 59 4.34 -11.54 5.29
CA SER A 59 4.16 -12.78 6.06
C SER A 59 3.44 -13.89 5.27
N GLU A 60 2.43 -13.54 4.47
CA GLU A 60 1.65 -14.51 3.68
C GLU A 60 2.53 -15.30 2.69
N GLY A 61 3.51 -14.64 2.05
CA GLY A 61 4.45 -15.30 1.14
C GLY A 61 5.41 -16.28 1.84
N VAL A 62 5.85 -15.97 3.06
CA VAL A 62 6.75 -16.83 3.84
C VAL A 62 6.01 -18.07 4.37
N GLN A 63 4.73 -17.94 4.72
CA GLN A 63 3.92 -19.07 5.20
C GLN A 63 3.72 -20.15 4.11
N VAL A 64 3.43 -19.73 2.88
CA VAL A 64 3.29 -20.66 1.74
C VAL A 64 4.64 -21.33 1.41
N ALA A 65 5.73 -20.57 1.42
CA ALA A 65 7.07 -21.13 1.21
C ALA A 65 7.46 -22.16 2.28
N SER A 66 7.13 -21.89 3.55
CA SER A 66 7.35 -22.82 4.66
C SER A 66 6.52 -24.10 4.49
N MET A 67 5.23 -23.96 4.16
CA MET A 67 4.35 -25.11 3.89
C MET A 67 4.89 -26.00 2.77
N MET A 68 5.38 -25.40 1.68
CA MET A 68 5.98 -26.14 0.56
C MET A 68 7.27 -26.88 0.97
N LEU A 69 8.14 -26.27 1.78
CA LEU A 69 9.35 -26.92 2.31
C LEU A 69 9.01 -28.11 3.21
N HIS A 70 8.00 -27.97 4.07
CA HIS A 70 7.53 -29.07 4.93
C HIS A 70 6.96 -30.23 4.12
N MET A 71 6.18 -29.96 3.07
CA MET A 71 5.66 -30.99 2.17
C MET A 71 6.80 -31.73 1.43
N PHE A 72 7.81 -30.99 0.95
CA PHE A 72 8.97 -31.57 0.28
C PHE A 72 9.77 -32.52 1.19
N GLN A 73 9.99 -32.12 2.45
CA GLN A 73 10.67 -32.97 3.44
C GLN A 73 9.85 -34.24 3.78
N ALA A 74 8.53 -34.09 3.93
CA ALA A 74 7.64 -35.21 4.22
C ALA A 74 7.61 -36.25 3.09
N MET A 75 7.65 -35.82 1.82
CA MET A 75 7.74 -36.71 0.67
C MET A 75 9.07 -37.45 0.59
N ASN A 76 10.18 -36.77 0.91
CA ASN A 76 11.51 -37.40 0.89
C ASN A 76 11.69 -38.42 2.03
N ASN A 77 11.01 -38.21 3.17
CA ASN A 77 11.11 -39.08 4.35
C ASN A 77 10.11 -40.25 4.35
N SER A 78 9.17 -40.31 3.40
CA SER A 78 8.18 -41.39 3.27
C SER A 78 8.50 -42.38 2.13
N GLY A 79 9.63 -42.20 1.45
CA GLY A 79 10.14 -43.09 0.40
C GLY A 79 11.33 -43.97 0.81
N SER A 80 11.54 -44.21 2.11
CA SER A 80 12.58 -45.13 2.64
C SER A 80 11.96 -46.36 3.30
#